data_AF-A0A497LU58-F1
#
_entry.id   AF-A0A497LU58-F1
#
_cell.length_a   1.000
_cell.length_b   1.000
_cell.length_c   1.000
_cell.angle_alpha   90.00
_cell.angle_beta   90.00
_cell.angle_gamma   90.00
#
_symmetry.space_group_name_H-M   'P 1'
#
loop_
_entity.id
_entity.type
_entity.pdbx_description
1 polymer ?
#
loop_
_entity_poly.entity_id
_entity_poly.type
_entity_poly.pdbx_seq_one_letter_code
_entity_poly.pdbx_strand_id
1 'polypeptide(L)'
;MKIRWIRGNETIGFNHPHVFFLTGIRGAGKSSFLEFIGMKYLENNHAVFDLFASRDGENLAWLRSPWAEEKRILLLKGDSVDVDCSWPVKPVDSVTLHDFEKFDIIISSSPFYVNLDQEYIYAAKLTDLLYKRLSWRRLIYCIVREAANLYYSRLKISDNQTQAKAEMVYLIRESRHMGLALGLDSLRWHAIDIDIRSLSDYIIFKNMGQMGLSKEMKFLYSFIEPHTFRYLKPNHFVITTKKGGIGFGVFPYHEWHKKEGENILKALGIKVEYGEIPKQSIDKGTFKTVSDAEHAEIIRLYVEENLGFVKIAQRIGRSSRTVSLHVHGHNQAVERSGFCPACKRIGAPYFDKRVSKGYLFTTEQPPLREAII
;
A
#
# COMPACT_ATOMS: atom_id res chain seq x y z
N MET A 1 -22.60 11.82 13.37
CA MET A 1 -21.76 13.01 13.61
C MET A 1 -22.66 14.21 13.76
N LYS A 2 -22.36 15.10 14.71
CA LYS A 2 -23.12 16.33 14.94
C LYS A 2 -22.15 17.50 14.76
N ILE A 3 -22.52 18.46 13.93
CA ILE A 3 -21.73 19.66 13.65
C ILE A 3 -22.59 20.87 14.00
N ARG A 4 -22.00 21.81 14.73
CA ARG A 4 -22.54 23.15 14.90
C ARG A 4 -21.71 24.10 14.06
N TRP A 5 -22.35 24.74 13.10
CA TRP A 5 -21.73 25.73 12.24
C TRP A 5 -21.68 27.09 12.96
N ILE A 6 -20.49 27.69 12.97
CA ILE A 6 -20.26 29.08 13.36
C ILE A 6 -20.48 29.99 12.15
N ARG A 7 -20.03 29.51 10.98
CA ARG A 7 -20.22 30.17 9.68
C ARG A 7 -20.67 29.14 8.66
N GLY A 8 -21.68 29.48 7.87
CA GLY A 8 -22.29 28.57 6.90
C GLY A 8 -23.32 27.64 7.55
N ASN A 9 -23.87 26.72 6.76
CA ASN A 9 -24.81 25.69 7.22
C ASN A 9 -24.78 24.50 6.23
N GLU A 10 -23.67 23.78 6.22
CA GLU A 10 -23.48 22.69 5.27
C GLU A 10 -23.97 21.35 5.80
N THR A 11 -24.56 20.57 4.91
CA THR A 11 -24.87 19.16 5.17
C THR A 11 -23.84 18.31 4.45
N ILE A 12 -23.20 17.39 5.17
CA ILE A 12 -22.20 16.48 4.61
C ILE A 12 -22.94 15.23 4.13
N GLY A 13 -23.00 15.05 2.82
CA GLY A 13 -23.48 13.82 2.19
C GLY A 13 -22.36 12.80 2.06
N PHE A 14 -22.72 11.52 1.91
CA PHE A 14 -21.77 10.42 1.68
C PHE A 14 -22.04 9.68 0.36
N ASN A 15 -22.77 10.34 -0.54
CA ASN A 15 -23.06 9.88 -1.91
C ASN A 15 -22.27 10.65 -2.98
N HIS A 16 -21.25 11.40 -2.55
CA HIS A 16 -20.34 12.11 -3.45
C HIS A 16 -18.88 11.79 -3.09
N PRO A 17 -17.97 11.84 -4.07
CA PRO A 17 -16.54 11.59 -3.87
C PRO A 17 -15.86 12.77 -3.14
N HIS A 18 -16.11 12.89 -1.84
CA HIS A 18 -15.53 13.95 -1.02
C HIS A 18 -14.09 13.66 -0.62
N VAL A 19 -13.27 14.70 -0.57
CA VAL A 19 -11.91 14.66 -0.04
C VAL A 19 -11.89 15.25 1.37
N PHE A 20 -11.58 14.42 2.36
CA PHE A 20 -11.39 14.79 3.75
C PHE A 20 -9.91 14.82 4.09
N PHE A 21 -9.41 15.98 4.51
CA PHE A 21 -8.04 16.12 5.00
C PHE A 21 -8.02 16.43 6.49
N LEU A 22 -7.36 15.57 7.27
CA LEU A 22 -7.26 15.69 8.71
C LEU A 22 -5.85 16.10 9.12
N THR A 23 -5.76 17.02 10.07
CA THR A 23 -4.51 17.45 10.68
C THR A 23 -4.61 17.49 12.20
N GLY A 24 -3.50 17.13 12.87
CA GLY A 24 -3.40 17.14 14.33
C GLY A 24 -2.32 16.19 14.86
N ILE A 25 -1.99 16.34 16.14
CA ILE A 25 -0.94 15.56 16.81
C ILE A 25 -1.27 14.06 16.90
N ARG A 26 -0.28 13.24 17.27
CA ARG A 26 -0.50 11.82 17.57
C ARG A 26 -1.51 11.66 18.72
N GLY A 27 -2.32 10.60 18.68
CA GLY A 27 -3.38 10.36 19.69
C GLY A 27 -4.62 11.26 19.57
N ALA A 28 -4.66 12.21 18.63
CA ALA A 28 -5.78 13.15 18.49
C ALA A 28 -7.07 12.56 17.85
N GLY A 29 -7.12 11.24 17.63
CA GLY A 29 -8.28 10.55 17.03
C GLY A 29 -8.50 10.84 15.54
N LYS A 30 -7.42 10.99 14.75
CA LYS A 30 -7.49 11.21 13.29
C LYS A 30 -7.96 9.95 12.56
N SER A 31 -7.22 8.87 12.75
CA SER A 31 -7.55 7.52 12.31
C SER A 31 -8.99 7.11 12.62
N SER A 32 -9.42 7.26 13.88
CA SER A 32 -10.80 6.94 14.28
C SER A 32 -11.87 7.82 13.62
N PHE A 33 -11.52 9.07 13.28
CA PHE A 33 -12.42 9.92 12.50
C PHE A 33 -12.53 9.45 11.05
N LEU A 34 -11.41 9.09 10.39
CA LEU A 34 -11.43 8.52 9.04
C LEU A 34 -12.24 7.22 8.99
N GLU A 35 -12.08 6.35 9.99
CA GLU A 35 -12.89 5.15 10.17
C GLU A 35 -14.38 5.49 10.30
N PHE A 36 -14.74 6.48 11.11
CA PHE A 36 -16.13 6.95 11.23
C PHE A 36 -16.70 7.44 9.88
N ILE A 37 -15.91 8.17 9.09
CA ILE A 37 -16.33 8.57 7.73
C ILE A 37 -16.50 7.34 6.83
N GLY A 38 -15.60 6.36 6.93
CA GLY A 38 -15.72 5.08 6.22
C GLY A 38 -17.03 4.35 6.55
N MET A 39 -17.43 4.31 7.83
CA MET A 39 -18.72 3.75 8.24
C MET A 39 -19.89 4.47 7.53
N LYS A 40 -19.82 5.80 7.37
CA LYS A 40 -20.87 6.54 6.67
C LYS A 40 -20.93 6.23 5.18
N TYR A 41 -19.81 5.94 4.53
CA TYR A 41 -19.83 5.41 3.17
C TYR A 41 -20.43 4.00 3.11
N LEU A 42 -20.08 3.10 4.05
CA LEU A 42 -20.65 1.75 4.12
C LEU A 42 -22.17 1.76 4.36
N GLU A 43 -22.67 2.65 5.22
CA GLU A 43 -24.11 2.87 5.46
C GLU A 43 -24.85 3.32 4.18
N ASN A 44 -24.15 3.95 3.24
CA ASN A 44 -24.69 4.39 1.96
C ASN A 44 -24.40 3.41 0.81
N ASN A 45 -24.07 2.15 1.13
CA ASN A 45 -23.78 1.07 0.17
C ASN A 45 -22.55 1.33 -0.73
N HIS A 46 -21.61 2.15 -0.27
CA HIS A 46 -20.31 2.33 -0.89
C HIS A 46 -19.26 1.43 -0.25
N ALA A 47 -18.07 1.35 -0.85
CA ALA A 47 -16.97 0.54 -0.34
C ALA A 47 -15.96 1.38 0.44
N VAL A 48 -15.20 0.72 1.33
CA VAL A 48 -14.02 1.29 2.00
C VAL A 48 -12.79 0.56 1.50
N PHE A 49 -11.75 1.35 1.21
CA PHE A 49 -10.42 0.83 0.91
C PHE A 49 -9.42 1.49 1.85
N ASP A 50 -8.95 0.75 2.86
CA ASP A 50 -7.93 1.25 3.78
C ASP A 50 -6.55 0.88 3.22
N LEU A 51 -5.98 1.82 2.46
CA LEU A 51 -4.86 1.58 1.56
C LEU A 51 -3.51 1.53 2.27
N PHE A 52 -3.31 2.42 3.24
CA PHE A 52 -2.01 2.62 3.88
C PHE A 52 -2.20 3.09 5.32
N ALA A 53 -1.46 2.47 6.24
CA ALA A 53 -1.56 2.70 7.67
C ALA A 53 -0.21 2.59 8.37
N SER A 54 -0.19 2.86 9.68
CA SER A 54 0.99 2.66 10.50
C SER A 54 1.44 1.18 10.52
N ARG A 55 2.73 0.98 10.75
CA ARG A 55 3.38 -0.34 10.78
C ARG A 55 2.78 -1.34 11.77
N ASP A 56 2.07 -0.86 12.77
CA ASP A 56 1.42 -1.68 13.79
C ASP A 56 0.08 -2.28 13.32
N GLY A 57 -0.31 -2.06 12.06
CA GLY A 57 -1.51 -2.62 11.46
C GLY A 57 -2.80 -1.98 11.95
N GLU A 58 -2.77 -0.68 12.30
CA GLU A 58 -3.94 0.05 12.83
C GLU A 58 -5.21 -0.13 11.99
N ASN A 59 -5.09 -0.20 10.66
CA ASN A 59 -6.23 -0.41 9.78
C ASN A 59 -6.86 -1.81 9.87
N LEU A 60 -6.20 -2.80 10.46
CA LEU A 60 -6.82 -4.10 10.76
C LEU A 60 -7.92 -3.98 11.83
N ALA A 61 -8.02 -2.82 12.52
CA ALA A 61 -9.12 -2.55 13.44
C ALA A 61 -10.51 -2.72 12.79
N TRP A 62 -10.64 -2.51 11.47
CA TRP A 62 -11.86 -2.79 10.72
C TRP A 62 -12.39 -4.21 10.93
N LEU A 63 -11.51 -5.19 11.14
CA LEU A 63 -11.87 -6.60 11.38
C LEU A 63 -12.57 -6.84 12.72
N ARG A 64 -12.53 -5.87 13.64
CA ARG A 64 -13.28 -5.87 14.91
C ARG A 64 -14.54 -5.03 14.86
N SER A 65 -14.74 -4.28 13.78
CA SER A 65 -15.92 -3.44 13.65
C SER A 65 -17.16 -4.33 13.45
N PRO A 66 -18.36 -3.87 13.85
CA PRO A 66 -19.60 -4.59 13.56
C PRO A 66 -19.80 -4.89 12.06
N TRP A 67 -19.20 -4.07 11.19
CA TRP A 67 -19.23 -4.28 9.75
C TRP A 67 -18.50 -5.54 9.30
N ALA A 68 -17.57 -6.09 10.09
CA ALA A 68 -16.87 -7.31 9.75
C ALA A 68 -17.77 -8.55 9.68
N GLU A 69 -18.92 -8.52 10.37
CA GLU A 69 -19.91 -9.59 10.34
C GLU A 69 -20.86 -9.45 9.14
N GLU A 70 -21.17 -8.22 8.74
CA GLU A 70 -22.17 -7.91 7.70
C GLU A 70 -21.58 -7.74 6.30
N LYS A 71 -20.30 -7.36 6.20
CA LYS A 71 -19.66 -6.91 4.96
C LYS A 71 -18.60 -7.89 4.48
N ARG A 72 -18.43 -7.94 3.16
CA ARG A 72 -17.41 -8.78 2.54
C ARG A 72 -16.06 -8.09 2.65
N ILE A 73 -15.12 -8.72 3.34
CA ILE A 73 -13.77 -8.18 3.56
C ILE A 73 -12.74 -8.91 2.70
N LEU A 74 -11.78 -8.13 2.16
CA LEU A 74 -10.59 -8.65 1.49
C LEU A 74 -9.32 -8.06 2.11
N LEU A 75 -8.37 -8.91 2.47
CA LEU A 75 -7.04 -8.53 2.90
C LEU A 75 -6.06 -8.61 1.72
N LEU A 76 -5.21 -7.61 1.59
CA LEU A 76 -4.18 -7.54 0.55
C LEU A 76 -2.80 -7.81 1.13
N LYS A 77 -2.02 -8.66 0.46
CA LYS A 77 -0.67 -9.03 0.87
C LYS A 77 0.34 -8.84 -0.26
N GLY A 78 1.62 -8.71 0.10
CA GLY A 78 2.72 -8.82 -0.84
C GLY A 78 2.91 -10.26 -1.33
N ASP A 79 3.57 -10.42 -2.49
CA ASP A 79 3.73 -11.75 -3.10
C ASP A 79 4.57 -12.70 -2.26
N SER A 80 5.54 -12.17 -1.50
CA SER A 80 6.45 -12.93 -0.62
C SER A 80 6.02 -12.96 0.84
N VAL A 81 4.74 -12.73 1.13
CA VAL A 81 4.21 -12.76 2.50
C VAL A 81 3.09 -13.79 2.56
N ASP A 82 3.12 -14.69 3.53
CA ASP A 82 2.02 -15.61 3.80
C ASP A 82 1.24 -15.14 5.02
N VAL A 83 -0.08 -15.09 4.87
CA VAL A 83 -1.00 -14.57 5.90
C VAL A 83 -2.05 -15.64 6.15
N ASP A 84 -1.98 -16.24 7.33
CA ASP A 84 -2.95 -17.24 7.80
C ASP A 84 -3.99 -16.55 8.71
N CYS A 85 -5.24 -16.54 8.26
CA CYS A 85 -6.36 -15.95 8.98
C CYS A 85 -7.72 -16.43 8.42
N SER A 86 -8.80 -16.05 9.09
CA SER A 86 -10.18 -16.42 8.71
C SER A 86 -10.76 -15.63 7.54
N TRP A 87 -10.07 -14.58 7.07
CA TRP A 87 -10.57 -13.71 6.00
C TRP A 87 -9.94 -14.03 4.65
N PRO A 88 -10.63 -13.76 3.52
CA PRO A 88 -10.03 -13.86 2.21
C PRO A 88 -8.78 -12.97 2.10
N VAL A 89 -7.67 -13.57 1.68
CA VAL A 89 -6.41 -12.86 1.44
C VAL A 89 -6.02 -13.00 -0.02
N LYS A 90 -5.55 -11.92 -0.64
CA LYS A 90 -5.16 -11.90 -2.05
C LYS A 90 -3.85 -11.13 -2.26
N PRO A 91 -2.89 -11.68 -3.03
CA PRO A 91 -1.71 -10.93 -3.43
C PRO A 91 -2.09 -9.71 -4.26
N VAL A 92 -1.45 -8.56 -4.01
CA VAL A 92 -1.75 -7.30 -4.72
C VAL A 92 -1.67 -7.45 -6.24
N ASP A 93 -0.74 -8.28 -6.72
CA ASP A 93 -0.53 -8.50 -8.15
C ASP A 93 -1.70 -9.19 -8.87
N SER A 94 -2.55 -9.89 -8.11
CA SER A 94 -3.75 -10.55 -8.62
C SER A 94 -5.03 -9.73 -8.45
N VAL A 95 -4.95 -8.55 -7.81
CA VAL A 95 -6.10 -7.68 -7.57
C VAL A 95 -6.56 -7.05 -8.88
N THR A 96 -7.88 -7.00 -9.06
CA THR A 96 -8.57 -6.48 -10.22
C THR A 96 -9.63 -5.46 -9.80
N LEU A 97 -10.11 -4.64 -10.74
CA LEU A 97 -11.24 -3.74 -10.49
C LEU A 97 -12.50 -4.48 -10.03
N HIS A 98 -12.68 -5.74 -10.44
CA HIS A 98 -13.82 -6.55 -10.00
C HIS A 98 -13.79 -6.82 -8.48
N ASP A 99 -12.60 -6.94 -7.88
CA ASP A 99 -12.49 -7.11 -6.43
C ASP A 99 -13.03 -5.87 -5.70
N PHE A 100 -12.79 -4.66 -6.23
CA PHE A 100 -13.35 -3.41 -5.73
C PHE A 100 -14.85 -3.22 -5.98
N GLU A 101 -15.50 -4.08 -6.76
CA GLU A 101 -16.97 -4.16 -6.89
C GLU A 101 -17.56 -5.30 -6.04
N LYS A 102 -16.76 -6.34 -5.76
CA LYS A 102 -17.16 -7.52 -5.00
C LYS A 102 -17.00 -7.35 -3.49
N PHE A 103 -15.98 -6.67 -3.01
CA PHE A 103 -15.69 -6.55 -1.58
C PHE A 103 -16.07 -5.17 -1.05
N ASP A 104 -16.66 -5.11 0.12
CA ASP A 104 -17.18 -3.86 0.68
C ASP A 104 -16.11 -3.17 1.54
N ILE A 105 -15.21 -3.94 2.15
CA ILE A 105 -14.03 -3.42 2.86
C ILE A 105 -12.79 -4.13 2.30
N ILE A 106 -11.82 -3.35 1.85
CA ILE A 106 -10.53 -3.85 1.36
C ILE A 106 -9.44 -3.23 2.22
N ILE A 107 -8.53 -4.05 2.74
CA ILE A 107 -7.50 -3.59 3.68
C ILE A 107 -6.12 -3.98 3.15
N SER A 108 -5.27 -2.98 2.96
CA SER A 108 -3.84 -3.13 2.68
C SER A 108 -3.09 -2.68 3.93
N SER A 109 -2.59 -3.64 4.71
CA SER A 109 -1.96 -3.37 6.00
C SER A 109 -0.44 -3.55 5.92
N SER A 110 0.30 -2.61 6.52
CA SER A 110 1.77 -2.60 6.52
C SER A 110 2.41 -3.93 6.98
N PRO A 111 1.88 -4.66 7.99
CA PRO A 111 2.40 -5.97 8.36
C PRO A 111 2.34 -7.04 7.26
N PHE A 112 1.52 -6.86 6.22
CA PHE A 112 1.36 -7.82 5.12
C PHE A 112 2.34 -7.59 3.96
N TYR A 113 3.36 -6.77 4.20
CA TYR A 113 4.47 -6.51 3.27
C TYR A 113 5.80 -6.76 3.98
N VAL A 114 6.80 -7.22 3.24
CA VAL A 114 8.12 -7.55 3.82
C VAL A 114 8.86 -6.28 4.26
N ASN A 115 8.68 -5.17 3.53
CA ASN A 115 9.25 -3.88 3.87
C ASN A 115 8.40 -2.72 3.32
N LEU A 116 8.75 -1.50 3.72
CA LEU A 116 8.04 -0.29 3.29
C LEU A 116 8.14 -0.04 1.78
N ASP A 117 9.26 -0.36 1.15
CA ASP A 117 9.42 -0.11 -0.29
C ASP A 117 8.44 -0.95 -1.10
N GLN A 118 8.25 -2.22 -0.71
CA GLN A 118 7.24 -3.10 -1.28
C GLN A 118 5.82 -2.57 -1.03
N GLU A 119 5.51 -2.14 0.19
CA GLU A 119 4.22 -1.52 0.52
C GLU A 119 3.94 -0.29 -0.35
N TYR A 120 4.93 0.58 -0.58
CA TYR A 120 4.78 1.77 -1.42
C TYR A 120 4.55 1.44 -2.89
N ILE A 121 5.29 0.48 -3.45
CA ILE A 121 5.11 0.02 -4.84
C ILE A 121 3.70 -0.54 -5.03
N TYR A 122 3.22 -1.36 -4.09
CA TYR A 122 1.90 -1.96 -4.18
C TYR A 122 0.77 -0.96 -3.94
N ALA A 123 0.94 -0.04 -2.99
CA ALA A 123 0.00 1.05 -2.81
C ALA A 123 -0.11 1.91 -4.07
N ALA A 124 1.01 2.14 -4.76
CA ALA A 124 1.01 2.82 -6.04
C ALA A 124 0.25 2.02 -7.12
N LYS A 125 0.52 0.72 -7.25
CA LYS A 125 -0.16 -0.16 -8.21
C LYS A 125 -1.68 -0.23 -7.99
N LEU A 126 -2.13 -0.32 -6.74
CA LEU A 126 -3.55 -0.33 -6.39
C LEU A 126 -4.23 1.01 -6.71
N THR A 127 -3.53 2.10 -6.44
CA THR A 127 -3.97 3.45 -6.78
C THR A 127 -4.12 3.63 -8.29
N ASP A 128 -3.15 3.17 -9.08
CA ASP A 128 -3.20 3.22 -10.55
C ASP A 128 -4.26 2.28 -11.13
N LEU A 129 -4.53 1.14 -10.48
CA LEU A 129 -5.62 0.25 -10.85
C LEU A 129 -6.97 0.96 -10.70
N LEU A 130 -7.22 1.60 -9.57
CA LEU A 130 -8.44 2.38 -9.33
C LEU A 130 -8.60 3.55 -10.30
N TYR A 131 -7.48 4.11 -10.76
CA TYR A 131 -7.47 5.19 -11.75
C TYR A 131 -7.98 4.75 -13.14
N LYS A 132 -7.93 3.45 -13.46
CA LYS A 132 -8.46 2.91 -14.73
C LYS A 132 -9.98 2.78 -14.75
N ARG A 133 -10.68 3.19 -13.69
CA ARG A 133 -12.13 3.03 -13.54
C ARG A 133 -12.90 4.07 -14.33
N LEU A 134 -13.28 3.74 -15.57
CA LEU A 134 -14.01 4.64 -16.46
C LEU A 134 -15.47 4.92 -16.05
N SER A 135 -16.09 4.02 -15.29
CA SER A 135 -17.44 4.19 -14.76
C SER A 135 -17.59 3.49 -13.42
N TRP A 136 -18.53 3.96 -12.60
CA TRP A 136 -18.71 3.47 -11.26
C TRP A 136 -20.19 3.44 -10.87
N ARG A 137 -20.60 2.36 -10.19
CA ARG A 137 -21.95 2.23 -9.61
C ARG A 137 -21.98 2.61 -8.13
N ARG A 138 -20.84 2.41 -7.45
CA ARG A 138 -20.63 2.72 -6.04
C ARG A 138 -19.32 3.48 -5.84
N LEU A 139 -19.28 4.34 -4.85
CA LEU A 139 -18.05 5.04 -4.47
C LEU A 139 -17.11 4.09 -3.74
N ILE A 140 -15.82 4.41 -3.79
CA ILE A 140 -14.81 3.79 -2.95
C ILE A 140 -14.21 4.90 -2.09
N TYR A 141 -14.36 4.79 -0.77
CA TYR A 141 -13.71 5.66 0.18
C TYR A 141 -12.32 5.12 0.50
N CYS A 142 -11.31 5.73 -0.10
CA CYS A 142 -9.91 5.37 0.09
C CYS A 142 -9.32 6.12 1.28
N ILE A 143 -8.88 5.38 2.30
CA ILE A 143 -8.24 5.89 3.50
C ILE A 143 -6.73 5.75 3.32
N VAL A 144 -6.02 6.87 3.47
CA VAL A 144 -4.57 6.93 3.47
C VAL A 144 -4.13 7.60 4.77
N ARG A 145 -3.67 6.78 5.71
CA ARG A 145 -3.20 7.27 7.00
C ARG A 145 -1.72 7.65 6.93
N GLU A 146 -1.30 8.66 7.66
CA GLU A 146 0.02 9.27 7.51
C GLU A 146 0.36 9.57 6.04
N ALA A 147 -0.60 10.16 5.31
CA ALA A 147 -0.56 10.35 3.87
C ALA A 147 0.73 11.01 3.36
N ALA A 148 1.33 11.90 4.16
CA ALA A 148 2.65 12.46 3.87
C ALA A 148 3.69 11.37 3.53
N ASN A 149 3.76 10.28 4.29
CA ASN A 149 4.76 9.22 4.07
C ASN A 149 4.59 8.50 2.73
N LEU A 150 3.35 8.11 2.40
CA LEU A 150 3.03 7.45 1.13
C LEU A 150 3.31 8.38 -0.07
N TYR A 151 3.00 9.65 0.10
CA TYR A 151 3.16 10.63 -0.97
C TYR A 151 4.62 11.07 -1.17
N TYR A 152 5.40 11.18 -0.09
CA TYR A 152 6.84 11.40 -0.17
C TYR A 152 7.61 10.15 -0.64
N SER A 153 7.08 8.94 -0.49
CA SER A 153 7.76 7.74 -0.98
C SER A 153 7.66 7.58 -2.50
N ARG A 154 6.55 7.97 -3.13
CA ARG A 154 6.46 8.05 -4.61
C ARG A 154 7.53 8.97 -5.22
N LEU A 155 7.90 10.04 -4.52
CA LEU A 155 9.04 10.90 -4.91
C LEU A 155 10.40 10.20 -4.86
N LYS A 156 10.55 9.16 -4.03
CA LYS A 156 11.79 8.36 -3.94
C LYS A 156 11.85 7.26 -4.98
N ILE A 157 10.70 6.75 -5.41
CA ILE A 157 10.60 5.66 -6.39
C ILE A 157 10.69 6.19 -7.83
N SER A 158 10.23 7.41 -8.08
CA SER A 158 10.35 8.05 -9.39
C SER A 158 11.68 8.78 -9.54
N ASP A 159 12.37 8.53 -10.67
CA ASP A 159 13.61 9.23 -11.04
C ASP A 159 13.40 10.75 -11.22
N ASN A 160 12.14 11.19 -11.39
CA ASN A 160 11.77 12.59 -11.54
C ASN A 160 10.73 13.04 -10.50
N GLN A 161 11.21 13.69 -9.45
CA GLN A 161 10.39 14.18 -8.34
C GLN A 161 9.27 15.14 -8.78
N THR A 162 9.51 15.98 -9.79
CA THR A 162 8.50 16.93 -10.28
C THR A 162 7.35 16.21 -10.96
N GLN A 163 7.66 15.16 -11.72
CA GLN A 163 6.67 14.35 -12.42
C GLN A 163 5.83 13.54 -11.43
N ALA A 164 6.45 12.90 -10.43
CA ALA A 164 5.72 12.13 -9.41
C ALA A 164 4.77 13.02 -8.57
N LYS A 165 5.16 14.26 -8.28
CA LYS A 165 4.26 15.27 -7.67
C LYS A 165 3.07 15.60 -8.57
N ALA A 166 3.33 15.89 -9.85
CA ALA A 166 2.28 16.25 -10.79
C ALA A 166 1.26 15.11 -10.99
N GLU A 167 1.72 13.86 -11.13
CA GLU A 167 0.87 12.68 -11.27
C GLU A 167 0.00 12.45 -10.02
N MET A 168 0.55 12.73 -8.84
CA MET A 168 -0.18 12.57 -7.58
C MET A 168 -1.25 13.65 -7.36
N VAL A 169 -0.94 14.91 -7.68
CA VAL A 169 -1.93 16.00 -7.67
C VAL A 169 -3.03 15.69 -8.69
N TYR A 170 -2.64 15.21 -9.88
CA TYR A 170 -3.57 14.79 -10.92
C TYR A 170 -4.50 13.68 -10.43
N LEU A 171 -3.97 12.68 -9.70
CA LEU A 171 -4.78 11.61 -9.13
C LEU A 171 -5.89 12.13 -8.19
N ILE A 172 -5.56 13.08 -7.32
CA ILE A 172 -6.53 13.65 -6.38
C ILE A 172 -7.54 14.51 -7.14
N ARG A 173 -7.11 15.23 -8.16
CA ARG A 173 -7.99 16.05 -9.01
C ARG A 173 -9.03 15.20 -9.75
N GLU A 174 -8.59 14.07 -10.28
CA GLU A 174 -9.42 13.17 -11.09
C GLU A 174 -10.16 12.11 -10.25
N SER A 175 -9.85 11.99 -8.95
CA SER A 175 -10.48 11.04 -8.02
C SER A 175 -12.01 11.07 -8.10
N ARG A 176 -12.60 12.26 -8.27
CA ARG A 176 -14.05 12.45 -8.41
C ARG A 176 -14.63 11.78 -9.65
N HIS A 177 -13.92 11.83 -10.79
CA HIS A 177 -14.36 11.20 -12.03
C HIS A 177 -14.32 9.67 -11.91
N MET A 178 -13.39 9.13 -11.13
CA MET A 178 -13.23 7.70 -10.88
C MET A 178 -14.13 7.16 -9.74
N GLY A 179 -14.95 8.02 -9.12
CA GLY A 179 -15.82 7.64 -8.01
C GLY A 179 -15.06 7.33 -6.73
N LEU A 180 -13.92 7.99 -6.51
CA LEU A 180 -13.09 7.84 -5.33
C LEU A 180 -13.31 9.01 -4.37
N ALA A 181 -13.80 8.69 -3.17
CA ALA A 181 -13.72 9.59 -2.03
C ALA A 181 -12.38 9.35 -1.31
N LEU A 182 -11.77 10.39 -0.73
CA LEU A 182 -10.46 10.28 -0.10
C LEU A 182 -10.51 10.71 1.37
N GLY A 183 -9.86 9.93 2.22
CA GLY A 183 -9.63 10.22 3.63
C GLY A 183 -8.14 10.27 3.91
N LEU A 184 -7.59 11.47 4.07
CA LEU A 184 -6.15 11.69 4.22
C LEU A 184 -5.88 12.27 5.61
N ASP A 185 -4.87 11.77 6.31
CA ASP A 185 -4.38 12.46 7.51
C ASP A 185 -2.87 12.70 7.51
N SER A 186 -2.47 13.73 8.26
CA SER A 186 -1.07 14.08 8.48
C SER A 186 -0.90 14.75 9.84
N LEU A 187 0.31 14.68 10.39
CA LEU A 187 0.68 15.38 11.61
C LEU A 187 0.88 16.88 11.38
N ARG A 188 1.42 17.25 10.22
CA ARG A 188 1.77 18.64 9.90
C ARG A 188 1.00 19.10 8.68
N TRP A 189 0.44 20.31 8.78
CA TRP A 189 -0.24 20.99 7.68
C TRP A 189 0.63 21.05 6.41
N HIS A 190 1.90 21.43 6.54
CA HIS A 190 2.82 21.58 5.41
C HIS A 190 3.52 20.28 4.97
N ALA A 191 3.28 19.14 5.65
CA ALA A 191 3.82 17.85 5.20
C ALA A 191 3.01 17.25 4.05
N ILE A 192 1.91 17.88 3.67
CA ILE A 192 1.18 17.56 2.45
C ILE A 192 1.25 18.75 1.50
N ASP A 193 1.37 18.45 0.22
CA ASP A 193 1.43 19.43 -0.85
C ASP A 193 0.25 20.43 -0.78
N ILE A 194 0.52 21.68 -1.20
CA ILE A 194 -0.49 22.74 -1.20
C ILE A 194 -1.69 22.40 -2.07
N ASP A 195 -1.48 21.67 -3.16
CA ASP A 195 -2.55 21.32 -4.09
C ASP A 195 -3.55 20.33 -3.48
N ILE A 196 -3.10 19.41 -2.63
CA ILE A 196 -4.02 18.51 -1.92
C ILE A 196 -4.87 19.30 -0.93
N ARG A 197 -4.25 20.24 -0.23
CA ARG A 197 -4.93 21.08 0.75
C ARG A 197 -5.97 21.97 0.10
N SER A 198 -5.69 22.50 -1.10
CA SER A 198 -6.62 23.34 -1.85
C SER A 198 -7.76 22.54 -2.51
N LEU A 199 -7.51 21.28 -2.89
CA LEU A 199 -8.51 20.38 -3.48
C LEU A 199 -9.44 19.71 -2.45
N SER A 200 -9.07 19.74 -1.17
CA SER A 200 -9.85 19.12 -0.09
C SER A 200 -11.22 19.78 0.07
N ASP A 201 -12.29 18.98 0.11
CA ASP A 201 -13.65 19.47 0.34
C ASP A 201 -13.85 19.89 1.80
N TYR A 202 -13.27 19.10 2.70
CA TYR A 202 -13.36 19.28 4.14
C TYR A 202 -11.98 19.17 4.76
N ILE A 203 -11.60 20.18 5.53
CA ILE A 203 -10.39 20.15 6.36
C ILE A 203 -10.83 20.01 7.81
N ILE A 204 -10.28 19.00 8.47
CA ILE A 204 -10.63 18.64 9.83
C ILE A 204 -9.42 18.89 10.72
N PHE A 205 -9.59 19.78 11.69
CA PHE A 205 -8.61 20.05 12.73
C PHE A 205 -8.95 19.24 13.97
N LYS A 206 -7.99 18.41 14.36
CA LYS A 206 -7.99 17.71 15.65
C LYS A 206 -7.17 18.51 16.66
N ASN A 207 -6.79 17.86 17.75
CA ASN A 207 -5.86 18.46 18.69
C ASN A 207 -4.56 18.87 17.96
N MET A 208 -4.22 20.14 18.03
CA MET A 208 -3.04 20.74 17.37
C MET A 208 -1.82 20.85 18.30
N GLY A 209 -1.97 20.44 19.57
CA GLY A 209 -0.92 20.53 20.58
C GLY A 209 -0.41 21.94 20.80
N GLN A 210 0.83 22.07 21.27
CA GLN A 210 1.45 23.37 21.54
C GLN A 210 1.72 24.20 20.28
N MET A 211 1.94 23.54 19.13
CA MET A 211 2.24 24.23 17.86
C MET A 211 1.06 25.09 17.36
N GLY A 212 -0.17 24.68 17.67
CA GLY A 212 -1.38 25.36 17.20
C GLY A 212 -1.55 25.28 15.67
N LEU A 213 -2.33 26.21 15.12
CA LEU A 213 -2.61 26.32 13.68
C LEU A 213 -1.44 26.95 12.90
N SER A 214 -1.26 26.49 11.65
CA SER A 214 -0.33 27.11 10.70
C SER A 214 -0.74 28.54 10.37
N LYS A 215 0.19 29.34 9.82
CA LYS A 215 -0.04 30.77 9.52
C LYS A 215 -1.30 31.00 8.69
N GLU A 216 -1.53 30.18 7.67
CA GLU A 216 -2.68 30.28 6.77
C GLU A 216 -4.00 29.95 7.46
N MET A 217 -3.97 29.13 8.51
CA MET A 217 -5.16 28.70 9.24
C MET A 217 -5.42 29.54 10.50
N LYS A 218 -4.53 30.47 10.87
CA LYS A 218 -4.69 31.36 12.03
C LYS A 218 -5.93 32.23 11.97
N PHE A 219 -6.52 32.47 10.79
CA PHE A 219 -7.81 33.17 10.70
C PHE A 219 -8.91 32.46 11.49
N LEU A 220 -8.81 31.14 11.71
CA LEU A 220 -9.76 30.42 12.56
C LEU A 220 -9.75 30.91 14.02
N TYR A 221 -8.68 31.53 14.48
CA TYR A 221 -8.62 32.12 15.81
C TYR A 221 -9.52 33.35 15.99
N SER A 222 -10.02 33.96 14.90
CA SER A 222 -11.06 34.99 15.00
C SER A 222 -12.45 34.42 15.27
N PHE A 223 -12.63 33.10 15.10
CA PHE A 223 -13.91 32.41 15.28
C PHE A 223 -13.90 31.45 16.48
N ILE A 224 -12.74 30.87 16.79
CA ILE A 224 -12.56 29.82 17.79
C ILE A 224 -11.34 30.15 18.64
N GLU A 225 -11.50 30.14 19.96
CA GLU A 225 -10.41 30.45 20.85
C GLU A 225 -9.22 29.49 20.68
N PRO A 226 -7.97 29.99 20.62
CA PRO A 226 -6.78 29.16 20.40
C PRO A 226 -6.63 27.99 21.37
N HIS A 227 -7.05 28.17 22.63
CA HIS A 227 -6.97 27.14 23.65
C HIS A 227 -7.79 25.89 23.27
N THR A 228 -8.91 26.07 22.56
CA THR A 228 -9.81 24.99 22.12
C THR A 228 -9.04 23.97 21.28
N PHE A 229 -8.25 24.43 20.30
CA PHE A 229 -7.48 23.56 19.41
C PHE A 229 -6.43 22.71 20.16
N ARG A 230 -6.00 23.11 21.35
CA ARG A 230 -5.00 22.38 22.15
C ARG A 230 -5.61 21.28 23.01
N TYR A 231 -6.91 21.37 23.28
CA TYR A 231 -7.61 20.49 24.23
C TYR A 231 -8.79 19.74 23.60
N LEU A 232 -8.88 19.72 22.26
CA LEU A 232 -9.84 18.87 21.56
C LEU A 232 -9.62 17.41 21.98
N LYS A 233 -10.69 16.81 22.52
CA LYS A 233 -10.74 15.37 22.80
C LYS A 233 -10.70 14.57 21.48
N PRO A 234 -10.29 13.30 21.50
CA PRO A 234 -10.22 12.47 20.28
C PRO A 234 -11.51 12.44 19.46
N ASN A 235 -12.67 12.50 20.14
CA ASN A 235 -14.01 12.48 19.55
C ASN A 235 -14.51 13.87 19.07
N HIS A 236 -13.76 14.93 19.35
CA HIS A 236 -14.08 16.31 18.93
C HIS A 236 -13.29 16.67 17.67
N PHE A 237 -13.77 17.68 16.94
CA PHE A 237 -13.06 18.25 15.81
C PHE A 237 -13.57 19.66 15.49
N VAL A 238 -12.74 20.43 14.80
CA VAL A 238 -13.13 21.64 14.08
C VAL A 238 -13.07 21.32 12.59
N ILE A 239 -14.03 21.82 11.82
CA ILE A 239 -14.14 21.59 10.38
C ILE A 239 -14.18 22.92 9.64
N THR A 240 -13.44 22.98 8.55
CA THR A 240 -13.63 23.99 7.51
C THR A 240 -14.00 23.33 6.20
N THR A 241 -14.76 24.03 5.38
CA THR A 241 -15.21 23.54 4.07
C THR A 241 -14.61 24.39 2.95
N LYS A 242 -14.55 23.83 1.73
CA LYS A 242 -14.14 24.58 0.54
C LYS A 242 -14.99 25.82 0.24
N LYS A 243 -16.23 25.89 0.75
CA LYS A 243 -17.13 27.03 0.58
C LYS A 243 -16.97 28.09 1.70
N GLY A 244 -16.02 27.91 2.60
CA GLY A 244 -15.76 28.83 3.70
C GLY A 244 -16.64 28.61 4.94
N GLY A 245 -17.33 27.46 5.02
CA GLY A 245 -18.02 27.04 6.24
C GLY A 245 -17.03 26.74 7.36
N ILE A 246 -17.38 27.08 8.59
CA ILE A 246 -16.57 26.85 9.80
C ILE A 246 -17.49 26.27 10.86
N GLY A 247 -17.13 25.11 11.39
CA GLY A 247 -17.92 24.45 12.43
C GLY A 247 -17.06 23.70 13.42
N PHE A 248 -17.69 23.32 14.52
CA PHE A 248 -17.13 22.36 15.48
C PHE A 248 -18.10 21.21 15.62
N GLY A 249 -17.57 20.02 15.88
CA GLY A 249 -18.39 18.84 15.91
C GLY A 249 -17.85 17.75 16.82
N VAL A 250 -18.73 16.79 17.02
CA VAL A 250 -18.45 15.56 17.74
C VAL A 250 -18.92 14.38 16.90
N PHE A 251 -18.14 13.31 16.92
CA PHE A 251 -18.52 12.04 16.33
C PHE A 251 -18.53 10.94 17.41
N PRO A 252 -19.38 9.91 17.26
CA PRO A 252 -19.29 8.72 18.09
C PRO A 252 -17.91 8.08 17.92
N TYR A 253 -17.10 8.14 18.96
CA TYR A 253 -15.84 7.41 18.98
C TYR A 253 -16.16 5.93 19.14
N HIS A 254 -15.59 5.10 18.27
CA HIS A 254 -15.86 3.68 18.29
C HIS A 254 -14.77 2.95 19.08
N GLU A 255 -15.17 1.90 19.79
CA GLU A 255 -14.29 1.21 20.75
C GLU A 255 -13.41 0.13 20.12
N TRP A 256 -13.72 -0.26 18.88
CA TRP A 256 -12.98 -1.29 18.13
C TRP A 256 -11.69 -0.74 17.49
N HIS A 257 -11.44 0.57 17.58
CA HIS A 257 -10.18 1.18 17.17
C HIS A 257 -8.97 0.55 17.88
N LYS A 258 -7.83 0.45 17.18
CA LYS A 258 -6.59 -0.08 17.75
C LYS A 258 -6.12 0.79 18.92
N LYS A 259 -5.76 0.16 20.04
CA LYS A 259 -5.21 0.86 21.20
C LYS A 259 -3.68 0.95 21.12
N GLU A 260 -3.13 1.95 21.78
CA GLU A 260 -1.68 2.08 21.91
C GLU A 260 -1.09 0.88 22.68
N GLY A 261 0.05 0.36 22.23
CA GLY A 261 0.68 -0.84 22.80
C GLY A 261 0.01 -2.17 22.42
N GLU A 262 -1.15 -2.13 21.73
CA GLU A 262 -1.85 -3.34 21.30
C GLU A 262 -1.13 -4.05 20.14
N ASN A 263 -1.02 -5.38 20.24
CA ASN A 263 -0.69 -6.24 19.10
C ASN A 263 -1.99 -6.74 18.43
N ILE A 264 -2.42 -6.02 17.40
CA ILE A 264 -3.69 -6.28 16.71
C ILE A 264 -3.69 -7.61 15.95
N LEU A 265 -2.54 -8.05 15.42
CA LEU A 265 -2.42 -9.34 14.73
C LEU A 265 -2.71 -10.49 15.69
N LYS A 266 -2.11 -10.45 16.88
CA LYS A 266 -2.37 -11.46 17.93
C LYS A 266 -3.82 -11.42 18.39
N ALA A 267 -4.41 -10.23 18.56
CA ALA A 267 -5.80 -10.07 18.98
C ALA A 267 -6.79 -10.64 17.95
N LEU A 268 -6.46 -10.56 16.66
CA LEU A 268 -7.27 -11.07 15.55
C LEU A 268 -6.93 -12.51 15.15
N GLY A 269 -5.95 -13.14 15.80
CA GLY A 269 -5.49 -14.48 15.44
C GLY A 269 -4.82 -14.57 14.07
N ILE A 270 -4.27 -13.46 13.55
CA ILE A 270 -3.59 -13.42 12.26
C ILE A 270 -2.12 -13.79 12.45
N LYS A 271 -1.66 -14.79 11.68
CA LYS A 271 -0.25 -15.16 11.60
C LYS A 271 0.33 -14.69 10.28
N VAL A 272 1.55 -14.14 10.33
CA VAL A 272 2.25 -13.62 9.16
C VAL A 272 3.64 -14.23 9.10
N GLU A 273 3.98 -14.81 7.95
CA GLU A 273 5.30 -15.34 7.64
C GLU A 273 5.89 -14.58 6.45
N TYR A 274 7.15 -14.14 6.58
CA TYR A 274 7.84 -13.37 5.56
C TYR A 274 8.82 -14.26 4.80
N GLY A 275 8.59 -14.42 3.50
CA GLY A 275 9.53 -15.04 2.58
C GLY A 275 10.65 -14.08 2.15
N GLU A 276 11.64 -14.61 1.43
CA GLU A 276 12.69 -13.79 0.81
C GLU A 276 12.15 -13.04 -0.43
N ILE A 277 12.38 -11.72 -0.50
CA ILE A 277 11.93 -10.90 -1.65
C ILE A 277 12.80 -11.18 -2.89
N PRO A 278 12.20 -11.42 -4.07
CA PRO A 278 12.92 -11.41 -5.34
C PRO A 278 13.61 -10.06 -5.61
N LYS A 279 14.91 -10.06 -5.86
CA LYS A 279 15.68 -8.85 -6.17
C LYS A 279 15.35 -8.37 -7.58
N GLN A 280 14.92 -7.12 -7.72
CA GLN A 280 14.74 -6.46 -9.02
C GLN A 280 16.07 -5.92 -9.57
N SER A 281 16.12 -5.66 -10.87
CA SER A 281 17.27 -5.07 -11.55
C SER A 281 17.41 -3.60 -11.15
N ILE A 282 18.47 -3.27 -10.42
CA ILE A 282 18.88 -1.89 -10.13
C ILE A 282 19.73 -1.38 -11.30
N ASP A 283 19.36 -0.24 -11.88
CA ASP A 283 20.20 0.49 -12.82
C ASP A 283 21.29 1.28 -12.08
N LYS A 284 22.56 1.05 -12.40
CA LYS A 284 23.72 1.76 -11.83
C LYS A 284 24.37 2.70 -12.83
N GLY A 285 23.62 3.14 -13.85
CA GLY A 285 24.08 4.09 -14.87
C GLY A 285 24.88 3.42 -15.99
N THR A 286 26.09 2.94 -15.69
CA THR A 286 26.92 2.22 -16.69
C THR A 286 26.55 0.75 -16.83
N PHE A 287 25.86 0.17 -15.85
CA PHE A 287 25.45 -1.24 -15.83
C PHE A 287 24.11 -1.40 -15.10
N LYS A 288 23.18 -2.14 -15.70
CA LYS A 288 21.95 -2.60 -15.04
C LYS A 288 22.21 -3.97 -14.41
N THR A 289 21.92 -4.16 -13.12
CA THR A 289 22.01 -5.47 -12.47
C THR A 289 20.94 -6.43 -13.03
N VAL A 290 21.14 -7.74 -12.87
CA VAL A 290 20.19 -8.76 -13.34
C VAL A 290 19.23 -9.08 -12.21
N SER A 291 17.94 -8.96 -12.47
CA SER A 291 16.89 -9.33 -11.52
C SER A 291 16.82 -10.84 -11.29
N ASP A 292 16.22 -11.28 -10.19
CA ASP A 292 15.98 -12.71 -9.92
C ASP A 292 15.11 -13.34 -11.04
N ALA A 293 14.18 -12.58 -11.62
CA ALA A 293 13.36 -13.01 -12.77
C ALA A 293 14.17 -13.14 -14.07
N GLU A 294 15.01 -12.15 -14.41
CA GLU A 294 15.94 -12.25 -15.54
C GLU A 294 16.94 -13.39 -15.34
N HIS A 295 17.38 -13.64 -14.10
CA HIS A 295 18.25 -14.76 -13.76
C HIS A 295 17.56 -16.09 -14.06
N ALA A 296 16.32 -16.30 -13.58
CA ALA A 296 15.61 -17.54 -13.89
C ALA A 296 15.30 -17.69 -15.38
N GLU A 297 15.01 -16.60 -16.09
CA GLU A 297 14.79 -16.66 -17.55
C GLU A 297 16.09 -17.04 -18.29
N ILE A 298 17.25 -16.55 -17.85
CA ILE A 298 18.56 -17.02 -18.36
C ILE A 298 18.69 -18.53 -18.19
N ILE A 299 18.35 -19.06 -17.01
CA ILE A 299 18.43 -20.49 -16.72
C ILE A 299 17.43 -21.28 -17.58
N ARG A 300 16.19 -20.81 -17.71
CA ARG A 300 15.15 -21.42 -18.55
C ARG A 300 15.58 -21.48 -20.02
N LEU A 301 16.05 -20.37 -20.59
CA LEU A 301 16.53 -20.31 -21.98
C LEU A 301 17.75 -21.21 -22.23
N TYR A 302 18.59 -21.41 -21.21
CA TYR A 302 19.76 -22.28 -21.29
C TYR A 302 19.39 -23.77 -21.24
N VAL A 303 18.37 -24.14 -20.45
CA VAL A 303 17.93 -25.53 -20.26
C VAL A 303 16.90 -25.96 -21.29
N GLU A 304 15.80 -25.22 -21.43
CA GLU A 304 14.65 -25.61 -22.26
C GLU A 304 14.89 -25.33 -23.74
N GLU A 305 15.45 -24.17 -24.07
CA GLU A 305 15.62 -23.73 -25.46
C GLU A 305 17.01 -24.05 -26.02
N ASN A 306 17.88 -24.69 -25.23
CA ASN A 306 19.22 -25.13 -25.62
C ASN A 306 20.08 -24.02 -26.27
N LEU A 307 19.84 -22.76 -25.89
CA LEU A 307 20.49 -21.62 -26.50
C LEU A 307 21.92 -21.45 -25.95
N GLY A 308 22.86 -21.13 -26.85
CA GLY A 308 24.21 -20.74 -26.44
C GLY A 308 24.23 -19.34 -25.81
N PHE A 309 25.24 -19.05 -24.98
CA PHE A 309 25.33 -17.79 -24.23
C PHE A 309 25.19 -16.53 -25.08
N VAL A 310 25.69 -16.54 -26.32
CA VAL A 310 25.59 -15.40 -27.26
C VAL A 310 24.15 -15.18 -27.73
N LYS A 311 23.39 -16.25 -28.00
CA LYS A 311 21.99 -16.16 -28.42
C LYS A 311 21.08 -15.73 -27.27
N ILE A 312 21.33 -16.24 -26.07
CA ILE A 312 20.63 -15.78 -24.86
C ILE A 312 20.90 -14.29 -24.65
N ALA A 313 22.16 -13.88 -24.66
CA ALA A 313 22.59 -12.50 -24.51
C ALA A 313 21.90 -11.53 -25.48
N GLN A 314 21.79 -11.90 -26.76
CA GLN A 314 21.07 -11.12 -27.77
C GLN A 314 19.57 -11.00 -27.45
N ARG A 315 18.93 -12.07 -26.96
CA ARG A 315 17.49 -12.10 -26.68
C ARG A 315 17.10 -11.28 -25.45
N ILE A 316 17.93 -11.30 -24.42
CA ILE A 316 17.67 -10.57 -23.16
C ILE A 316 18.33 -9.17 -23.13
N GLY A 317 19.05 -8.79 -24.19
CA GLY A 317 19.75 -7.51 -24.29
C GLY A 317 20.91 -7.35 -23.29
N ARG A 318 21.67 -8.43 -23.01
CA ARG A 318 22.79 -8.44 -22.05
C ARG A 318 24.08 -8.91 -22.70
N SER A 319 25.20 -8.80 -21.98
CA SER A 319 26.48 -9.36 -22.45
C SER A 319 26.52 -10.88 -22.27
N SER A 320 27.23 -11.60 -23.17
CA SER A 320 27.45 -13.05 -23.04
C SER A 320 28.18 -13.42 -21.75
N ARG A 321 29.05 -12.53 -21.25
CA ARG A 321 29.73 -12.67 -19.95
C ARG A 321 28.73 -12.64 -18.79
N THR A 322 27.74 -11.75 -18.83
CA THR A 322 26.67 -11.68 -17.82
C THR A 322 25.89 -13.00 -17.77
N VAL A 323 25.46 -13.50 -18.93
CA VAL A 323 24.76 -14.79 -19.04
C VAL A 323 25.61 -15.93 -18.45
N SER A 324 26.88 -16.02 -18.84
CA SER A 324 27.80 -17.03 -18.34
C SER A 324 27.94 -16.97 -16.81
N LEU A 325 28.16 -15.78 -16.23
CA LEU A 325 28.29 -15.61 -14.78
C LEU A 325 27.05 -16.08 -14.02
N HIS A 326 25.85 -15.81 -14.54
CA HIS A 326 24.62 -16.24 -13.89
C HIS A 326 24.40 -17.76 -13.99
N VAL A 327 24.73 -18.39 -15.12
CA VAL A 327 24.66 -19.87 -15.25
C VAL A 327 25.66 -20.56 -14.32
N HIS A 328 26.91 -20.09 -14.27
CA HIS A 328 27.93 -20.66 -13.37
C HIS A 328 27.58 -20.41 -11.90
N GLY A 329 27.13 -19.20 -11.57
CA GLY A 329 26.70 -18.83 -10.22
C GLY A 329 25.51 -19.66 -9.73
N HIS A 330 24.55 -19.98 -10.62
CA HIS A 330 23.45 -20.91 -10.32
C HIS A 330 23.99 -22.30 -9.94
N ASN A 331 24.83 -22.88 -10.80
CA ASN A 331 25.39 -24.22 -10.55
C ASN A 331 26.21 -24.27 -9.27
N GLN A 332 27.05 -23.27 -9.00
CA GLN A 332 27.80 -23.19 -7.75
C GLN A 332 26.89 -23.06 -6.52
N ALA A 333 25.79 -22.31 -6.62
CA ALA A 333 24.84 -22.17 -5.51
C ALA A 333 24.12 -23.50 -5.23
N VAL A 334 23.69 -24.21 -6.28
CA VAL A 334 23.09 -25.54 -6.14
C VAL A 334 24.08 -26.55 -5.57
N GLU A 335 25.33 -26.57 -6.05
CA GLU A 335 26.38 -27.46 -5.52
C GLU A 335 26.70 -27.18 -4.05
N ARG A 336 26.75 -25.91 -3.64
CA ARG A 336 27.09 -25.52 -2.26
C ARG A 336 25.94 -25.71 -1.27
N SER A 337 24.71 -25.43 -1.69
CA SER A 337 23.58 -25.22 -0.79
C SER A 337 22.35 -26.07 -1.13
N GLY A 338 22.44 -26.93 -2.14
CA GLY A 338 21.33 -27.76 -2.64
C GLY A 338 20.28 -26.99 -3.43
N PHE A 339 20.38 -25.65 -3.50
CA PHE A 339 19.48 -24.80 -4.27
C PHE A 339 20.12 -23.45 -4.63
N CYS A 340 19.65 -22.85 -5.73
CA CYS A 340 19.94 -21.48 -6.13
C CYS A 340 18.94 -20.50 -5.46
N PRO A 341 19.41 -19.56 -4.62
CA PRO A 341 18.53 -18.61 -3.93
C PRO A 341 17.70 -17.73 -4.87
N ALA A 342 18.28 -17.25 -5.99
CA ALA A 342 17.58 -16.39 -6.93
C ALA A 342 16.43 -17.13 -7.64
N CYS A 343 16.68 -18.36 -8.10
CA CYS A 343 15.64 -19.21 -8.70
C CYS A 343 14.59 -19.66 -7.68
N LYS A 344 15.01 -19.96 -6.43
CA LYS A 344 14.09 -20.38 -5.36
C LYS A 344 13.13 -19.26 -4.94
N ARG A 345 13.61 -18.01 -4.86
CA ARG A 345 12.79 -16.84 -4.49
C ARG A 345 11.61 -16.59 -5.42
N ILE A 346 11.72 -16.99 -6.69
CA ILE A 346 10.65 -16.82 -7.68
C ILE A 346 9.96 -18.13 -8.07
N GLY A 347 10.23 -19.23 -7.37
CA GLY A 347 9.63 -20.53 -7.65
C GLY A 347 9.99 -21.12 -9.02
N ALA A 348 11.18 -20.82 -9.56
CA ALA A 348 11.58 -21.31 -10.88
C ALA A 348 11.87 -22.83 -10.88
N PRO A 349 11.52 -23.57 -11.94
CA PRO A 349 11.51 -25.05 -11.96
C PRO A 349 12.90 -25.73 -11.81
N TYR A 350 13.99 -24.98 -11.97
CA TYR A 350 15.37 -25.50 -11.90
C TYR A 350 16.14 -25.03 -10.66
N PHE A 351 15.44 -24.54 -9.64
CA PHE A 351 16.09 -23.95 -8.48
C PHE A 351 16.99 -24.92 -7.70
N ASP A 352 16.72 -26.22 -7.73
CA ASP A 352 17.41 -27.29 -7.01
C ASP A 352 18.32 -28.15 -7.90
N LYS A 353 18.41 -27.83 -9.19
CA LYS A 353 19.12 -28.66 -10.18
C LYS A 353 20.29 -27.94 -10.82
N ARG A 354 21.37 -28.68 -11.02
CA ARG A 354 22.51 -28.24 -11.83
C ARG A 354 22.08 -28.23 -13.29
N VAL A 355 22.34 -27.11 -13.96
CA VAL A 355 21.93 -26.89 -15.35
C VAL A 355 23.12 -27.00 -16.28
N SER A 356 22.93 -27.72 -17.39
CA SER A 356 23.88 -27.78 -18.48
C SER A 356 23.13 -27.66 -19.81
N LYS A 357 23.84 -27.25 -20.85
CA LYS A 357 23.25 -27.08 -22.18
C LYS A 357 22.64 -28.40 -22.67
N GLY A 358 21.31 -28.47 -22.68
CA GLY A 358 20.55 -29.65 -23.16
C GLY A 358 20.52 -30.87 -22.23
N TYR A 359 21.05 -30.80 -20.99
CA TYR A 359 20.98 -31.91 -20.02
C TYR A 359 20.70 -31.42 -18.59
N LEU A 360 19.79 -32.12 -17.91
CA LEU A 360 19.55 -32.03 -16.47
C LEU A 360 20.41 -33.10 -15.77
N PHE A 361 21.27 -32.70 -14.83
CA PHE A 361 21.88 -33.65 -13.92
C PHE A 361 21.03 -33.70 -12.65
N THR A 362 20.35 -34.82 -12.42
CA THR A 362 19.79 -35.17 -11.12
C THR A 362 20.95 -35.48 -10.17
N THR A 363 20.84 -35.05 -8.91
CA THR A 363 21.86 -35.27 -7.86
C THR A 363 22.02 -36.73 -7.45
N GLU A 364 21.21 -37.65 -7.99
CA GLU A 364 21.42 -39.08 -7.85
C GLU A 364 22.51 -39.55 -8.82
N GLN A 365 23.70 -39.82 -8.27
CA GLN A 365 24.72 -40.58 -8.99
C GLN A 365 24.15 -41.97 -9.31
N PRO A 366 24.14 -42.42 -10.58
CA PRO A 366 23.87 -43.82 -10.86
C PRO A 366 25.00 -44.68 -10.27
N PRO A 367 24.70 -45.86 -9.69
CA PRO A 367 25.73 -46.73 -9.15
C PRO A 367 26.72 -47.11 -10.25
N LEU A 368 28.01 -46.99 -9.93
CA LEU A 368 29.11 -47.50 -10.75
C LEU A 368 28.80 -48.97 -11.07
N ARG A 369 28.61 -49.27 -12.35
CA ARG A 369 28.59 -50.66 -12.82
C ARG A 369 29.93 -51.28 -12.47
N GLU A 370 29.91 -52.25 -11.57
CA GLU A 370 30.98 -53.23 -11.41
C GLU A 370 31.18 -53.91 -12.76
N ALA A 371 32.28 -53.56 -13.43
CA ALA A 371 32.77 -54.33 -14.56
C ALA A 371 33.34 -55.63 -14.01
N ILE A 372 32.58 -56.69 -14.23
CA ILE A 372 32.95 -58.09 -14.06
C ILE A 372 34.19 -58.38 -14.95
N ILE A 373 35.10 -59.21 -14.41
CA ILE A 373 36.30 -59.80 -15.02
C ILE A 373 36.04 -60.33 -16.43
#